data_AF-A0A194Q4S2-F1
#
_entry.id   AF-A0A194Q4S2-F1
#
_cell.length_a   1.000
_cell.length_b   1.000
_cell.length_c   1.000
_cell.angle_alpha   90.00
_cell.angle_beta   90.00
_cell.angle_gamma   90.00
#
_symmetry.space_group_name_H-M   'P 1'
#
loop_
_entity.id
_entity.type
_entity.pdbx_description
1 polymer ?
#
loop_
_entity_poly.entity_id
_entity_poly.type
_entity_poly.pdbx_seq_one_letter_code
_entity_poly.pdbx_strand_id
1 'polypeptide(L)'
;MPSPRDQDEDVNLSIYVRVVSSIFIVSAITAFAFTVARLLNPYLFYEKDLEGTDLIVHYLISGMMVVASVIGVVNSAVMLSRSQQARGVTVWLLLDSLFEGARVVYAFVSAAVLHGTGMLLRYELALTLIQYLLDSYVYCQMILRH
;
A
#
# COMPACT_ATOMS: atom_id res chain seq x y z
N MET A 1 35.82 -14.57 9.77
CA MET A 1 35.85 -13.45 8.81
C MET A 1 34.91 -13.81 7.68
N PRO A 2 33.85 -13.02 7.42
CA PRO A 2 32.97 -13.27 6.29
C PRO A 2 33.75 -13.16 4.97
N SER A 3 33.43 -14.03 4.02
CA SER A 3 34.01 -14.04 2.68
C SER A 3 33.69 -12.72 1.96
N PRO A 4 34.55 -12.22 1.05
CA PRO A 4 34.22 -11.07 0.20
C PRO A 4 32.87 -11.23 -0.53
N ARG A 5 32.51 -12.47 -0.89
CA ARG A 5 31.21 -12.81 -1.49
C ARG A 5 30.02 -12.56 -0.55
N ASP A 6 30.18 -12.84 0.74
CA ASP A 6 29.11 -12.67 1.74
C ASP A 6 28.83 -11.17 1.96
N GLN A 7 29.86 -10.33 1.87
CA GLN A 7 29.72 -8.88 2.02
C GLN A 7 29.01 -8.24 0.81
N ASP A 8 29.26 -8.74 -0.40
CA ASP A 8 28.60 -8.23 -1.61
C ASP A 8 27.11 -8.61 -1.67
N GLU A 9 26.73 -9.80 -1.17
CA GLU A 9 25.34 -10.22 -1.07
C GLU A 9 24.56 -9.39 -0.03
N ASP A 10 25.16 -9.11 1.12
CA ASP A 10 24.55 -8.28 2.18
C ASP A 10 24.29 -6.83 1.71
N VAL A 11 25.22 -6.25 0.94
CA VAL A 11 25.05 -4.91 0.37
C VAL A 11 23.92 -4.89 -0.66
N ASN A 12 23.85 -5.89 -1.54
CA ASN A 12 22.79 -5.99 -2.55
C ASN A 12 21.40 -6.16 -1.91
N LEU A 13 21.29 -6.99 -0.87
CA LEU A 13 20.04 -7.17 -0.13
C LEU A 13 19.59 -5.88 0.57
N SER A 14 20.53 -5.18 1.21
CA SER A 14 20.25 -3.90 1.88
C SER A 14 19.73 -2.82 0.92
N ILE A 15 20.37 -2.69 -0.26
CA ILE A 15 19.91 -1.77 -1.31
C ILE A 15 18.51 -2.18 -1.79
N TYR A 16 18.31 -3.47 -2.04
CA TYR A 16 17.03 -4.00 -2.49
C TYR A 16 15.89 -3.67 -1.52
N VAL A 17 16.06 -3.97 -0.21
CA VAL A 17 15.03 -3.68 0.79
C VAL A 17 14.73 -2.18 0.90
N ARG A 18 15.74 -1.32 0.75
CA ARG A 18 15.53 0.14 0.76
C ARG A 18 14.71 0.64 -0.43
N VAL A 19 15.01 0.11 -1.63
CA VAL A 19 14.24 0.45 -2.84
C VAL A 19 12.79 0.02 -2.68
N VAL A 20 12.56 -1.22 -2.25
CA VAL A 20 11.21 -1.74 -2.02
C VAL A 20 10.48 -0.96 -0.93
N SER A 21 11.13 -0.67 0.20
CA SER A 21 10.53 0.15 1.27
C SER A 21 10.13 1.54 0.76
N SER A 22 10.92 2.13 -0.13
CA SER A 22 10.60 3.43 -0.72
C SER A 22 9.37 3.37 -1.64
N ILE A 23 9.25 2.30 -2.44
CA ILE A 23 8.08 2.04 -3.28
C ILE A 23 6.81 1.93 -2.41
N PHE A 24 6.88 1.17 -1.32
CA PHE A 24 5.75 1.01 -0.40
C PHE A 24 5.36 2.32 0.31
N ILE A 25 6.32 3.19 0.67
CA ILE A 25 6.00 4.52 1.20
C ILE A 25 5.21 5.34 0.17
N VAL A 26 5.65 5.34 -1.09
CA VAL A 26 4.92 6.03 -2.17
C VAL A 26 3.52 5.43 -2.33
N SER A 27 3.40 4.10 -2.28
CA SER A 27 2.11 3.38 -2.31
C SER A 27 1.16 3.87 -1.22
N ALA A 28 1.63 3.87 0.03
CA ALA A 28 0.85 4.31 1.19
C ALA A 28 0.48 5.80 1.15
N ILE A 29 1.40 6.68 0.72
CA ILE A 29 1.11 8.10 0.54
C ILE A 29 0.06 8.32 -0.54
N THR A 30 0.15 7.62 -1.68
CA THR A 30 -0.84 7.77 -2.75
C THR A 30 -2.23 7.34 -2.27
N ALA A 31 -2.34 6.21 -1.58
CA ALA A 31 -3.61 5.77 -1.02
C ALA A 31 -4.18 6.74 0.02
N PHE A 32 -3.32 7.30 0.89
CA PHE A 32 -3.72 8.35 1.82
C PHE A 32 -4.26 9.59 1.08
N ALA A 33 -3.54 10.05 0.06
CA ALA A 33 -3.92 11.23 -0.72
C ALA A 33 -5.27 11.05 -1.43
N PHE A 34 -5.50 9.90 -2.08
CA PHE A 34 -6.79 9.59 -2.70
C PHE A 34 -7.91 9.50 -1.67
N THR A 35 -7.65 8.90 -0.51
CA THR A 35 -8.65 8.79 0.56
C THR A 35 -9.04 10.15 1.13
N VAL A 36 -8.06 11.03 1.38
CA VAL A 36 -8.33 12.40 1.82
C VAL A 36 -9.04 13.20 0.74
N ALA A 37 -8.60 13.11 -0.51
CA ALA A 37 -9.26 13.76 -1.63
C ALA A 37 -10.73 13.34 -1.73
N ARG A 38 -11.01 12.06 -1.50
CA ARG A 38 -12.37 11.52 -1.51
C ARG A 38 -13.22 12.02 -0.33
N LEU A 39 -12.65 12.09 0.87
CA LEU A 39 -13.34 12.62 2.05
C LEU A 39 -13.68 14.11 1.89
N LEU A 40 -12.77 14.89 1.30
CA LEU A 40 -12.96 16.32 1.06
C LEU A 40 -13.91 16.57 -0.13
N ASN A 41 -13.91 15.64 -1.08
CA ASN A 41 -14.55 15.83 -2.37
C ASN A 41 -15.08 14.51 -2.96
N PRO A 42 -16.23 14.02 -2.46
CA PRO A 42 -16.79 12.74 -2.88
C PRO A 42 -17.23 12.71 -4.35
N TYR A 43 -17.63 13.86 -4.93
CA TYR A 43 -18.16 13.95 -6.30
C TYR A 43 -17.12 13.59 -7.38
N LEU A 44 -15.83 13.61 -7.04
CA LEU A 44 -14.76 13.17 -7.94
C LEU A 44 -14.69 11.64 -8.10
N PHE A 45 -15.27 10.91 -7.14
CA PHE A 45 -15.20 9.46 -7.03
C PHE A 45 -16.57 8.79 -7.24
N TYR A 46 -17.64 9.45 -6.80
CA TYR A 46 -19.01 8.96 -6.87
C TYR A 46 -19.86 9.86 -7.78
N GLU A 47 -20.68 9.26 -8.64
CA GLU A 47 -21.62 9.99 -9.50
C GLU A 47 -22.89 10.44 -8.77
N LYS A 48 -23.23 9.74 -7.68
CA LYS A 48 -24.42 10.01 -6.88
C LYS A 48 -24.03 10.54 -5.52
N ASP A 49 -24.87 11.39 -4.96
CA ASP A 49 -24.76 11.82 -3.59
C ASP A 49 -24.88 10.62 -2.65
N LEU A 50 -23.97 10.55 -1.68
CA LEU A 50 -23.95 9.48 -0.70
C LEU A 50 -24.94 9.80 0.42
N GLU A 51 -25.96 8.95 0.58
CA GLU A 51 -26.99 9.12 1.61
C GLU A 51 -27.14 7.86 2.48
N GLY A 52 -27.61 8.05 3.71
CA GLY A 52 -27.93 6.96 4.63
C GLY A 52 -26.78 5.97 4.86
N THR A 53 -27.02 4.70 4.53
CA THR A 53 -26.04 3.61 4.70
C THR A 53 -24.78 3.81 3.88
N ASP A 54 -24.88 4.37 2.67
CA ASP A 54 -23.73 4.55 1.77
C ASP A 54 -22.75 5.58 2.34
N LEU A 55 -23.28 6.62 2.99
CA LEU A 55 -22.47 7.61 3.69
C LEU A 55 -21.71 6.98 4.88
N ILE A 56 -22.38 6.11 5.65
CA ILE A 56 -21.75 5.39 6.77
C ILE A 56 -20.63 4.48 6.25
N VAL A 57 -20.91 3.70 5.22
CA VAL A 57 -19.93 2.80 4.59
C VAL A 57 -18.75 3.61 4.07
N HIS A 58 -18.99 4.72 3.38
CA HIS A 58 -17.96 5.63 2.88
C HIS A 58 -17.01 6.10 3.99
N TYR A 59 -17.53 6.67 5.07
CA TYR A 59 -16.68 7.14 6.17
C TYR A 59 -15.93 6.01 6.87
N LEU A 60 -16.57 4.84 7.03
CA LEU A 60 -15.94 3.69 7.67
C LEU A 60 -14.76 3.17 6.83
N ILE A 61 -14.95 2.95 5.53
CA ILE A 61 -13.88 2.45 4.67
C ILE A 61 -12.77 3.49 4.47
N SER A 62 -13.11 4.77 4.35
CA SER A 62 -12.11 5.83 4.23
C SER A 62 -11.34 6.02 5.53
N GLY A 63 -12.00 5.93 6.69
CA GLY A 63 -11.31 5.95 7.99
C GLY A 63 -10.32 4.79 8.14
N MET A 64 -10.73 3.57 7.78
CA MET A 64 -9.84 2.41 7.78
C MET A 64 -8.65 2.59 6.82
N MET A 65 -8.89 3.10 5.61
CA MET A 65 -7.83 3.33 4.63
C MET A 65 -6.83 4.39 5.10
N VAL A 66 -7.30 5.48 5.74
CA VAL A 66 -6.41 6.48 6.37
C VAL A 66 -5.48 5.81 7.38
N VAL A 67 -6.03 5.02 8.30
CA VAL A 67 -5.25 4.33 9.33
C VAL A 67 -4.27 3.33 8.69
N ALA A 68 -4.73 2.54 7.72
CA ALA A 68 -3.90 1.59 7.01
C ALA A 68 -2.72 2.28 6.30
N SER A 69 -2.96 3.40 5.62
CA SER A 69 -1.90 4.17 4.96
C SER A 69 -0.89 4.73 5.94
N VAL A 70 -1.33 5.25 7.10
CA VAL A 70 -0.39 5.72 8.14
C VAL A 70 0.47 4.57 8.65
N ILE A 71 -0.13 3.41 8.91
CA ILE A 71 0.61 2.20 9.31
C ILE A 71 1.61 1.79 8.23
N GLY A 72 1.21 1.80 6.94
CA GLY A 72 2.08 1.46 5.82
C GLY A 72 3.29 2.39 5.71
N VAL A 73 3.08 3.71 5.82
CA VAL A 73 4.16 4.70 5.83
C VAL A 73 5.12 4.46 7.00
N VAL A 74 4.58 4.31 8.22
CA VAL A 74 5.40 4.12 9.42
C VAL A 74 6.18 2.80 9.36
N ASN A 75 5.53 1.71 8.93
CA ASN A 75 6.15 0.38 8.79
C ASN A 75 7.37 0.44 7.84
N SER A 76 7.19 1.04 6.66
CA SER A 76 8.26 1.14 5.66
C SER A 76 9.33 2.17 6.03
N ALA A 77 8.98 3.26 6.73
CA ALA A 77 9.96 4.21 7.26
C ALA A 77 10.82 3.60 8.39
N VAL A 78 10.23 2.80 9.27
CA VAL A 78 10.97 2.04 10.29
C VAL A 78 11.91 1.05 9.63
N MET A 79 11.50 0.41 8.53
CA MET A 79 12.38 -0.50 7.80
C MET A 79 13.61 0.21 7.21
N LEU A 80 13.45 1.43 6.68
CA LEU A 80 14.57 2.23 6.18
C LEU A 80 15.60 2.62 7.25
N SER A 81 15.17 2.72 8.50
CA SER A 81 16.01 3.17 9.63
C SER A 81 16.65 2.04 10.44
N ARG A 82 16.22 0.78 10.27
CA ARG A 82 16.71 -0.38 11.04
C ARG A 82 17.73 -1.22 10.28
N SER A 83 18.55 -1.95 11.04
CA SER A 83 19.37 -3.03 10.50
C SER A 83 18.47 -4.17 10.00
N GLN A 84 18.74 -4.66 8.80
CA GLN A 84 17.92 -5.62 8.05
C GLN A 84 17.99 -7.05 8.61
N GLN A 85 17.49 -7.25 9.83
CA GLN A 85 17.37 -8.59 10.42
C GLN A 85 16.22 -9.36 9.75
N ALA A 86 16.44 -10.63 9.41
CA ALA A 86 15.49 -11.48 8.69
C ALA A 86 14.06 -11.44 9.27
N ARG A 87 13.92 -11.53 10.61
CA ARG A 87 12.61 -11.43 11.28
C ARG A 87 11.94 -10.07 11.11
N GLY A 88 12.72 -8.99 11.09
CA GLY A 88 12.22 -7.64 10.82
C GLY A 88 11.70 -7.51 9.39
N VAL A 89 12.39 -8.13 8.43
CA VAL A 89 11.97 -8.18 7.01
C VAL A 89 10.66 -8.96 6.85
N THR A 90 10.52 -10.13 7.47
CA THR A 90 9.26 -10.90 7.38
C THR A 90 8.06 -10.14 7.95
N VAL A 91 8.20 -9.52 9.13
CA VAL A 91 7.09 -8.76 9.75
C VAL A 91 6.72 -7.55 8.90
N TRP A 92 7.71 -6.84 8.37
CA TRP A 92 7.49 -5.71 7.49
C TRP A 92 6.72 -6.10 6.22
N LEU A 93 7.11 -7.20 5.56
CA LEU A 93 6.41 -7.74 4.40
C LEU A 93 4.97 -8.17 4.70
N LEU A 94 4.74 -8.79 5.87
CA LEU A 94 3.38 -9.18 6.27
C LEU A 94 2.47 -7.97 6.48
N LEU A 95 2.98 -6.92 7.12
CA LEU A 95 2.24 -5.69 7.32
C LEU A 95 1.98 -4.95 6.00
N ASP A 96 2.94 -4.98 5.08
CA ASP A 96 2.77 -4.41 3.75
C ASP A 96 1.73 -5.18 2.93
N SER A 97 1.78 -6.52 2.93
CA SER A 97 0.77 -7.35 2.29
C SER A 97 -0.64 -7.12 2.86
N LEU A 98 -0.75 -6.90 4.17
CA LEU A 98 -2.02 -6.54 4.81
C LEU A 98 -2.52 -5.17 4.36
N PHE A 99 -1.63 -4.17 4.26
CA PHE A 99 -1.96 -2.84 3.74
C PHE A 99 -2.47 -2.93 2.30
N GLU A 100 -1.78 -3.68 1.45
CA GLU A 100 -2.14 -3.85 0.05
C GLU A 100 -3.48 -4.58 -0.12
N GLY A 101 -3.71 -5.63 0.66
CA GLY A 101 -5.00 -6.30 0.73
C GLY A 101 -6.13 -5.36 1.18
N ALA A 102 -5.88 -4.53 2.19
CA ALA A 102 -6.84 -3.53 2.66
C ALA A 102 -7.15 -2.49 1.57
N ARG A 103 -6.16 -2.06 0.80
CA ARG A 103 -6.35 -1.12 -0.31
C ARG A 103 -7.20 -1.71 -1.43
N VAL A 104 -6.99 -2.97 -1.78
CA VAL A 104 -7.82 -3.67 -2.78
C VAL A 104 -9.27 -3.76 -2.31
N VAL A 105 -9.50 -4.15 -1.05
CA VAL A 105 -10.85 -4.19 -0.45
C VAL A 105 -11.48 -2.81 -0.46
N TYR A 106 -10.74 -1.78 -0.05
CA TYR A 106 -11.20 -0.39 -0.07
C TYR A 106 -11.62 0.05 -1.47
N ALA A 107 -10.78 -0.16 -2.49
CA ALA A 107 -11.10 0.19 -3.87
C ALA A 107 -12.32 -0.60 -4.39
N PHE A 108 -12.42 -1.88 -4.04
CA PHE A 108 -13.56 -2.72 -4.39
C PHE A 108 -14.87 -2.24 -3.77
N VAL A 109 -14.91 -1.97 -2.46
CA VAL A 109 -16.13 -1.45 -1.81
C VAL A 109 -16.52 -0.10 -2.43
N SER A 110 -15.53 0.73 -2.75
CA SER A 110 -15.77 2.04 -3.38
C SER A 110 -16.40 1.94 -4.76
N ALA A 111 -15.94 1.00 -5.58
CA ALA A 111 -16.46 0.81 -6.94
C ALA A 111 -17.79 0.01 -6.95
N ALA A 112 -17.83 -1.12 -6.25
CA ALA A 112 -18.93 -2.07 -6.35
C ALA A 112 -20.09 -1.79 -5.38
N VAL A 113 -19.80 -1.39 -4.14
CA VAL A 113 -20.82 -1.16 -3.11
C VAL A 113 -21.33 0.27 -3.15
N LEU A 114 -20.42 1.24 -3.24
CA LEU A 114 -20.75 2.66 -3.28
C LEU A 114 -21.00 3.19 -4.70
N HIS A 115 -21.10 2.30 -5.68
CA HIS A 115 -21.37 2.63 -7.09
C HIS A 115 -20.45 3.72 -7.67
N GLY A 116 -19.18 3.72 -7.25
CA GLY A 116 -18.22 4.68 -7.73
C GLY A 116 -17.87 4.45 -9.19
N THR A 117 -18.05 5.49 -10.00
CA THR A 117 -17.70 5.50 -11.44
C THR A 117 -16.94 6.77 -11.85
N GLY A 118 -16.66 7.63 -10.87
CA GLY A 118 -15.99 8.92 -11.06
C GLY A 118 -14.59 8.79 -11.63
N MET A 119 -14.11 9.87 -12.25
CA MET A 119 -12.83 9.86 -12.96
C MET A 119 -11.64 9.55 -12.03
N LEU A 120 -11.61 10.12 -10.82
CA LEU A 120 -10.52 9.85 -9.88
C LEU A 120 -10.51 8.41 -9.37
N LEU A 121 -11.68 7.78 -9.22
CA LEU A 121 -11.76 6.38 -8.83
C LEU A 121 -11.15 5.46 -9.89
N ARG A 122 -11.32 5.77 -11.19
CA ARG A 122 -10.69 4.99 -12.26
C ARG A 122 -9.16 5.07 -12.20
N TYR A 123 -8.62 6.26 -11.94
CA TYR A 123 -7.17 6.43 -11.74
C TYR A 123 -6.68 5.68 -10.51
N GLU A 124 -7.41 5.76 -9.40
CA GLU A 124 -7.10 5.04 -8.18
C GLU A 124 -7.12 3.52 -8.38
N LEU A 125 -8.11 2.99 -9.09
CA LEU A 125 -8.18 1.56 -9.45
C LEU A 125 -7.00 1.14 -10.33
N ALA A 126 -6.66 1.94 -11.34
CA ALA A 126 -5.50 1.67 -12.21
C ALA A 126 -4.18 1.68 -11.41
N LEU A 127 -4.00 2.66 -10.53
CA LEU A 127 -2.82 2.73 -9.66
C LEU A 127 -2.76 1.55 -8.69
N THR A 128 -3.88 1.22 -8.05
CA THR A 128 -4.00 0.07 -7.14
C THR A 128 -3.64 -1.23 -7.87
N LEU A 129 -4.10 -1.41 -9.11
CA LEU A 129 -3.76 -2.59 -9.91
C LEU A 129 -2.26 -2.64 -10.25
N ILE A 130 -1.69 -1.53 -10.73
CA ILE A 130 -0.26 -1.45 -11.08
C ILE A 130 0.60 -1.73 -9.86
N GLN A 131 0.29 -1.12 -8.72
CA GLN A 131 1.01 -1.29 -7.48
C GLN A 131 0.85 -2.73 -6.96
N TYR A 132 -0.36 -3.30 -6.95
CA TYR A 132 -0.57 -4.70 -6.57
C TYR A 132 0.27 -5.69 -7.43
N LEU A 133 0.36 -5.46 -8.74
CA LEU A 133 1.20 -6.26 -9.63
C LEU A 133 2.70 -6.08 -9.36
N LEU A 134 3.13 -4.84 -9.10
CA LEU A 134 4.51 -4.52 -8.74
C LEU A 134 4.91 -5.20 -7.42
N ASP A 135 4.04 -5.12 -6.42
CA ASP A 135 4.27 -5.72 -5.11
C ASP A 135 4.32 -7.23 -5.24
N SER A 136 3.38 -7.84 -5.98
CA SER A 136 3.40 -9.28 -6.30
C SER A 136 4.72 -9.72 -6.96
N TYR A 137 5.24 -8.91 -7.90
CA TYR A 137 6.54 -9.18 -8.52
C TYR A 137 7.70 -9.10 -7.52
N VAL A 138 7.70 -8.07 -6.66
CA VAL A 138 8.70 -7.89 -5.60
C VAL A 138 8.67 -9.05 -4.61
N TYR A 139 7.48 -9.47 -4.16
CA TYR A 139 7.30 -10.62 -3.28
C TYR A 139 7.86 -11.90 -3.92
N CYS A 140 7.55 -12.16 -5.20
CA CYS A 140 8.12 -13.30 -5.93
C CYS A 140 9.65 -13.24 -6.00
N GLN A 141 10.24 -12.07 -6.26
CA GLN A 141 11.70 -11.91 -6.31
C GLN A 141 12.35 -12.13 -4.94
N MET A 142 11.71 -11.70 -3.85
CA MET A 142 12.21 -11.95 -2.50
C MET A 142 12.16 -13.43 -2.13
N ILE A 143 11.06 -14.12 -2.44
CA ILE A 143 10.92 -15.55 -2.16
C ILE A 143 11.91 -16.37 -3.00
N LEU A 144 12.17 -15.99 -4.26
CA LEU A 144 13.10 -16.72 -5.12
C LEU A 144 14.58 -16.49 -4.80
N ARG A 145 14.91 -15.45 -4.02
CA ARG A 145 16.28 -15.11 -3.60
C ARG A 145 16.63 -15.61 -2.18
N HIS A 146 15.71 -16.30 -1.52
CA HIS A 146 15.89 -16.96 -0.23
C HIS A 146 15.51 -18.44 -0.33
#